data_AF-A0A3D4NHW3-F1
#
_entry.id   AF-A0A3D4NHW3-F1
#
_cell.length_a   1.000
_cell.length_b   1.000
_cell.length_c   1.000
_cell.angle_alpha   90.00
_cell.angle_beta   90.00
_cell.angle_gamma   90.00
#
_symmetry.space_group_name_H-M   'P 1'
#
loop_
_entity.id
_entity.type
_entity.pdbx_description
1 polymer ?
#
loop_
_entity_poly.entity_id
_entity_poly.type
_entity_poly.pdbx_seq_one_letter_code
_entity_poly.pdbx_strand_id
1 'polypeptide(L)'
;MVTPQQLQLLAPLSGVLMPLDQVPDPVFSSRVIGDGLCIDPTSQTLSAPLAGVISNVPASGHAISITDDNGVQVLMHIGLDTVNLAGKGFTRLVEEGQRVEAGQALIEFDADYIALNARSLLTLMLVVSGEPFTWLVPETGRVEGGQPLLSLHPVEQISDEPVPEEGEALFSKPVTLANPNGLHARPAAVFAQAAKGFSASVYLHKQQERANAKSLVAIMALQTAFGDIVQVSAAGPDAEEAISTLGALLTAGCGETVVAPAPVEALEPSSLKVLRGVCASSGSAFGQVVQIVEQTLKVSEPGIGAQVEREHLSQALAEANLALQQLRDQATGDAQAEIFKAHQELLADPSLLDQADALISQGKSAAFAWRGATEATAALFKGLGSALLAERAADLADVGQRVLKLILGVQDQAIELPEGSILIADQLTPSQTAGLDT
;
A
#
# COMPACT_ATOMS: atom_id res chain seq x y z
N MET A 1 8.97 -29.39 -29.19
CA MET A 1 9.92 -28.54 -28.45
C MET A 1 9.77 -27.14 -29.02
N VAL A 2 8.97 -26.31 -28.37
CA VAL A 2 8.91 -24.88 -28.67
C VAL A 2 9.82 -24.24 -27.64
N THR A 3 10.92 -23.65 -28.08
CA THR A 3 11.83 -22.90 -27.20
C THR A 3 11.03 -21.73 -26.60
N PRO A 4 10.99 -21.52 -25.28
CA PRO A 4 10.31 -20.37 -24.70
C PRO A 4 10.96 -19.11 -25.25
N GLN A 5 10.18 -18.31 -25.99
CA GLN A 5 10.67 -17.08 -26.59
C GLN A 5 10.74 -16.02 -25.49
N GLN A 6 11.95 -15.54 -25.21
CA GLN A 6 12.19 -14.45 -24.28
C GLN A 6 11.48 -13.18 -24.77
N LEU A 7 10.62 -12.58 -23.93
CA LEU A 7 9.90 -11.35 -24.29
C LEU A 7 10.80 -10.15 -24.02
N GLN A 8 11.05 -9.31 -25.03
CA GLN A 8 11.87 -8.12 -24.89
C GLN A 8 11.01 -6.86 -24.88
N LEU A 9 11.30 -5.94 -23.96
CA LEU A 9 10.72 -4.60 -23.97
C LEU A 9 11.70 -3.63 -24.62
N LEU A 10 11.21 -2.94 -25.65
CA LEU A 10 11.96 -1.93 -26.38
C LEU A 10 11.86 -0.57 -25.68
N ALA A 11 12.85 0.28 -25.90
CA ALA A 11 12.81 1.68 -25.48
C ALA A 11 11.60 2.37 -26.14
N PRO A 12 10.64 2.89 -25.37
CA PRO A 12 9.44 3.48 -25.95
C PRO A 12 9.73 4.85 -26.59
N LEU A 13 10.87 5.46 -26.29
CA LEU A 13 11.35 6.70 -26.89
C LEU A 13 12.88 6.84 -26.72
N SER A 14 13.49 7.77 -27.45
CA SER A 14 14.92 8.09 -27.31
C SER A 14 15.16 9.04 -26.14
N GLY A 15 16.21 8.85 -25.35
CA GLY A 15 16.50 9.74 -24.23
C GLY A 15 17.66 9.31 -23.33
N VAL A 16 17.73 9.90 -22.14
CA VAL A 16 18.67 9.52 -21.09
C VAL A 16 17.95 8.62 -20.08
N LEU A 17 18.35 7.37 -20.03
CA LEU A 17 17.87 6.38 -19.08
C LEU A 17 18.39 6.69 -17.68
N MET A 18 17.50 6.61 -16.70
CA MET A 18 17.77 6.79 -15.29
C MET A 18 16.99 5.78 -14.43
N PRO A 19 17.51 5.41 -13.24
CA PRO A 19 16.82 4.49 -12.34
C PRO A 19 15.54 5.12 -11.79
N LEU A 20 14.53 4.29 -11.52
CA LEU A 20 13.27 4.72 -10.89
C LEU A 20 13.49 5.45 -9.57
N ASP A 21 14.50 5.06 -8.78
CA ASP A 21 14.83 5.67 -7.49
C ASP A 21 15.23 7.15 -7.59
N GLN A 22 15.61 7.63 -8.79
CA GLN A 22 15.96 9.03 -9.03
C GLN A 22 14.78 9.87 -9.55
N VAL A 23 13.62 9.26 -9.77
CA VAL A 23 12.41 9.99 -10.16
C VAL A 23 11.92 10.81 -8.96
N PRO A 24 11.71 12.13 -9.10
CA PRO A 24 11.29 12.99 -8.00
C PRO A 24 9.79 12.86 -7.72
N ASP A 25 9.28 11.63 -7.63
CA ASP A 25 7.90 11.31 -7.32
C ASP A 25 7.83 9.98 -6.51
N PRO A 26 7.42 10.02 -5.23
CA PRO A 26 7.41 8.84 -4.37
C PRO A 26 6.52 7.70 -4.86
N VAL A 27 5.46 7.98 -5.62
CA VAL A 27 4.56 6.92 -6.12
C VAL A 27 5.30 6.04 -7.13
N PHE A 28 6.12 6.66 -7.97
CA PHE A 28 6.92 5.95 -8.97
C PHE A 28 8.24 5.44 -8.41
N SER A 29 8.97 6.24 -7.62
CA SER A 29 10.28 5.85 -7.09
C SER A 29 10.20 4.72 -6.04
N SER A 30 9.03 4.50 -5.43
CA SER A 30 8.77 3.39 -4.50
C SER A 30 8.39 2.07 -5.19
N ARG A 31 8.22 2.07 -6.52
CA ARG A 31 7.80 0.89 -7.32
C ARG A 31 6.42 0.33 -6.94
N VAL A 32 5.57 1.10 -6.26
CA VAL A 32 4.23 0.66 -5.83
C VAL A 32 3.30 0.35 -7.01
N ILE A 33 3.40 1.08 -8.12
CA ILE A 33 2.60 0.84 -9.34
C ILE A 33 3.16 -0.33 -10.17
N GLY A 34 4.48 -0.53 -10.12
CA GLY A 34 5.22 -1.49 -10.94
C GLY A 34 6.70 -1.13 -10.97
N ASP A 35 7.54 -2.10 -11.29
CA ASP A 35 8.99 -1.89 -11.46
C ASP A 35 9.30 -1.61 -12.94
N GLY A 36 10.44 -0.98 -13.22
CA GLY A 36 10.80 -0.62 -14.59
C GLY A 36 11.86 0.46 -14.64
N LEU A 37 11.62 1.47 -15.47
CA LEU A 37 12.63 2.47 -15.78
C LEU A 37 12.04 3.85 -16.07
N CYS A 38 12.92 4.85 -16.05
CA CYS A 38 12.61 6.23 -16.38
C CYS A 38 13.56 6.73 -17.47
N ILE A 39 13.03 7.51 -18.42
CA ILE A 39 13.78 8.11 -19.51
C ILE A 39 13.50 9.61 -19.55
N ASP A 40 14.55 10.42 -19.55
CA ASP A 40 14.47 11.85 -19.90
C ASP A 40 14.47 11.99 -21.43
N PRO A 41 13.32 12.31 -22.05
CA PRO A 41 13.14 12.14 -23.48
C PRO A 41 13.88 13.19 -24.31
N THR A 42 14.38 12.73 -25.46
CA THR A 42 14.98 13.55 -26.53
C THR A 42 14.20 13.44 -27.85
N SER A 43 13.19 12.57 -27.88
CA SER A 43 12.21 12.44 -28.97
C SER A 43 10.80 12.73 -28.45
N GLN A 44 9.91 13.13 -29.35
CA GLN A 44 8.55 13.60 -29.04
C GLN A 44 7.44 12.59 -29.38
N THR A 45 7.82 11.34 -29.60
CA THR A 45 6.90 10.25 -29.94
C THR A 45 7.13 9.08 -28.99
N LEU A 46 6.09 8.70 -28.27
CA LEU A 46 6.04 7.48 -27.47
C LEU A 46 5.57 6.32 -28.37
N SER A 47 6.35 5.25 -28.41
CA SER A 47 6.12 4.06 -29.22
C SER A 47 5.94 2.83 -28.35
N ALA A 48 5.29 1.80 -28.88
CA ALA A 48 4.99 0.58 -28.17
C ALA A 48 6.28 -0.20 -27.80
N PRO A 49 6.53 -0.49 -26.51
CA PRO A 49 7.70 -1.26 -26.10
C PRO A 49 7.54 -2.75 -26.42
N LEU A 50 6.32 -3.22 -26.64
CA LEU A 50 5.97 -4.59 -27.02
C LEU A 50 4.70 -4.62 -27.87
N ALA A 51 4.47 -5.74 -28.57
CA ALA A 51 3.20 -5.99 -29.25
C ALA A 51 2.13 -6.41 -28.24
N GLY A 52 0.89 -5.99 -28.44
CA GLY A 52 -0.20 -6.31 -27.53
C GLY A 52 -1.47 -5.52 -27.81
N VAL A 53 -2.41 -5.55 -26.87
CA VAL A 53 -3.65 -4.79 -26.89
C VAL A 53 -3.52 -3.59 -25.96
N ILE A 54 -3.95 -2.42 -26.43
CA ILE A 54 -4.05 -1.22 -25.59
C ILE A 54 -5.12 -1.46 -24.53
N SER A 55 -4.70 -1.66 -23.27
CA SER A 55 -5.61 -2.00 -22.16
C SER A 55 -6.17 -0.79 -21.43
N ASN A 56 -5.52 0.36 -21.51
CA ASN A 56 -6.02 1.61 -20.95
C ASN A 56 -5.35 2.83 -21.61
N VAL A 57 -6.15 3.85 -21.95
CA VAL A 57 -5.65 5.19 -22.36
C VAL A 57 -6.52 6.28 -21.72
N PRO A 58 -6.08 6.89 -20.62
CA PRO A 58 -6.85 7.94 -19.94
C PRO A 58 -7.22 9.10 -20.88
N ALA A 59 -8.38 9.75 -20.65
CA ALA A 59 -8.89 10.85 -21.46
C ALA A 59 -7.98 12.09 -21.58
N SER A 60 -6.94 12.22 -20.76
CA SER A 60 -5.89 13.24 -20.91
C SER A 60 -4.69 12.80 -21.76
N GLY A 61 -4.54 11.53 -22.13
CA GLY A 61 -3.51 11.05 -23.08
C GLY A 61 -2.08 11.15 -22.57
N HIS A 62 -1.88 11.32 -21.27
CA HIS A 62 -0.57 11.40 -20.63
C HIS A 62 0.05 10.02 -20.35
N ALA A 63 -0.74 8.96 -20.42
CA ALA A 63 -0.31 7.59 -20.12
C ALA A 63 -1.02 6.59 -21.03
N ILE A 64 -0.43 5.40 -21.16
CA ILE A 64 -0.98 4.30 -21.93
C ILE A 64 -0.48 2.95 -21.40
N SER A 65 -1.38 1.97 -21.29
CA SER A 65 -1.03 0.60 -20.92
C SER A 65 -1.20 -0.34 -22.11
N ILE A 66 -0.26 -1.27 -22.28
CA ILE A 66 -0.32 -2.37 -23.25
C ILE A 66 -0.28 -3.68 -22.49
N THR A 67 -1.16 -4.60 -22.85
CA THR A 67 -1.13 -5.98 -22.36
C THR A 67 -0.81 -6.93 -23.51
N ASP A 68 0.23 -7.74 -23.37
CA ASP A 68 0.62 -8.73 -24.40
C ASP A 68 -0.27 -9.98 -24.38
N ASP A 69 0.01 -10.92 -25.28
CA ASP A 69 -0.74 -12.17 -25.39
C ASP A 69 -0.51 -13.14 -24.22
N ASN A 70 0.54 -12.92 -23.42
CA ASN A 70 0.89 -13.70 -22.25
C ASN A 70 0.40 -13.06 -20.94
N GLY A 71 -0.25 -11.89 -21.01
CA GLY A 71 -0.78 -11.17 -19.85
C GLY A 71 0.17 -10.16 -19.22
N VAL A 72 1.38 -9.98 -19.78
CA VAL A 72 2.33 -8.96 -19.31
C VAL A 72 1.75 -7.59 -19.62
N GLN A 73 1.60 -6.76 -18.59
CA GLN A 73 1.10 -5.40 -18.70
C GLN A 73 2.23 -4.39 -18.49
N VAL A 74 2.41 -3.51 -19.48
CA VAL A 74 3.38 -2.41 -19.45
C VAL A 74 2.63 -1.08 -19.47
N LEU A 75 2.83 -0.27 -18.44
CA LEU A 75 2.35 1.11 -18.34
C LEU A 75 3.46 2.07 -18.76
N MET A 76 3.13 2.98 -19.67
CA MET A 76 3.98 4.13 -19.99
C MET A 76 3.31 5.41 -19.54
N HIS A 77 4.05 6.28 -18.86
CA HIS A 77 3.54 7.55 -18.32
C HIS A 77 4.47 8.70 -18.73
N ILE A 78 3.97 9.68 -19.47
CA ILE A 78 4.75 10.80 -20.02
C ILE A 78 4.70 11.97 -19.04
N GLY A 79 5.86 12.33 -18.48
CA GLY A 79 6.01 13.43 -17.52
C GLY A 79 5.41 13.14 -16.14
N LEU A 80 5.66 14.01 -15.16
CA LEU A 80 5.10 13.92 -13.82
C LEU A 80 4.01 14.98 -13.63
N ASP A 81 2.91 14.61 -12.95
CA ASP A 81 1.70 15.43 -12.75
C ASP A 81 1.02 15.91 -14.05
N THR A 82 1.30 15.27 -15.19
CA THR A 82 0.79 15.63 -16.52
C THR A 82 -0.70 15.34 -16.72
N VAL A 83 -1.32 14.57 -15.82
CA VAL A 83 -2.78 14.42 -15.75
C VAL A 83 -3.48 15.78 -15.63
N ASN A 84 -2.86 16.75 -14.94
CA ASN A 84 -3.39 18.10 -14.72
C ASN A 84 -3.40 18.96 -16.01
N LEU A 85 -2.69 18.54 -17.07
CA LEU A 85 -2.69 19.23 -18.36
C LEU A 85 -3.97 18.98 -19.17
N ALA A 86 -4.82 18.04 -18.73
CA ALA A 86 -6.14 17.78 -19.29
C ALA A 86 -6.14 17.60 -20.82
N GLY A 87 -5.15 16.88 -21.37
CA GLY A 87 -5.03 16.61 -22.80
C GLY A 87 -4.16 17.60 -23.58
N LYS A 88 -3.78 18.73 -22.99
CA LYS A 88 -2.93 19.71 -23.69
C LYS A 88 -1.48 19.20 -23.78
N GLY A 89 -0.93 19.25 -24.99
CA GLY A 89 0.42 18.76 -25.27
C GLY A 89 0.49 17.28 -25.64
N PHE A 90 -0.64 16.58 -25.78
CA PHE A 90 -0.70 15.17 -26.18
C PHE A 90 -1.60 14.96 -27.39
N THR A 91 -1.14 14.17 -28.35
CA THR A 91 -1.90 13.71 -29.53
C THR A 91 -1.89 12.18 -29.53
N ARG A 92 -3.05 11.57 -29.33
CA ARG A 92 -3.20 10.10 -29.37
C ARG A 92 -3.28 9.62 -30.80
N LEU A 93 -2.55 8.56 -31.11
CA LEU A 93 -2.56 7.88 -32.40
C LEU A 93 -3.29 6.53 -32.36
N VAL A 94 -3.69 6.08 -31.16
CA VAL A 94 -4.32 4.79 -30.91
C VAL A 94 -5.52 4.91 -29.96
N GLU A 95 -6.38 3.90 -29.99
CA GLU A 95 -7.58 3.78 -29.16
C GLU A 95 -7.51 2.57 -28.21
N GLU A 96 -8.29 2.60 -27.13
CA GLU A 96 -8.41 1.47 -26.21
C GLU A 96 -9.00 0.24 -26.92
N GLY A 97 -8.46 -0.94 -26.63
CA GLY A 97 -8.82 -2.20 -27.30
C GLY A 97 -8.14 -2.41 -28.66
N GLN A 98 -7.41 -1.41 -29.19
CA GLN A 98 -6.64 -1.57 -30.41
C GLN A 98 -5.44 -2.52 -30.18
N ARG A 99 -5.18 -3.42 -31.13
CA ARG A 99 -3.92 -4.19 -31.16
C ARG A 99 -2.82 -3.39 -31.86
N VAL A 100 -1.63 -3.39 -31.27
CA VAL A 100 -0.44 -2.68 -31.76
C VAL A 100 0.76 -3.61 -31.87
N GLU A 101 1.68 -3.27 -32.77
CA GLU A 101 2.98 -3.94 -32.92
C GLU A 101 4.06 -3.23 -32.10
N ALA A 102 5.11 -3.96 -31.71
CA ALA A 102 6.27 -3.36 -31.04
C ALA A 102 6.92 -2.29 -31.95
N GLY A 103 7.23 -1.13 -31.40
CA GLY A 103 7.75 0.03 -32.11
C GLY A 103 6.69 0.90 -32.80
N GLN A 104 5.41 0.53 -32.77
CA GLN A 104 4.34 1.36 -33.33
C GLN A 104 4.16 2.65 -32.53
N ALA A 105 4.01 3.79 -33.19
CA ALA A 105 3.75 5.06 -32.54
C ALA A 105 2.37 5.08 -31.84
N LEU A 106 2.34 5.55 -30.60
CA LEU A 106 1.15 5.54 -29.73
C LEU A 106 0.67 6.96 -29.41
N ILE A 107 1.59 7.81 -28.99
CA ILE A 107 1.30 9.16 -28.52
C ILE A 107 2.40 10.09 -29.02
N GLU A 108 2.02 11.16 -29.71
CA GLU A 108 2.91 12.30 -29.94
C GLU A 108 2.69 13.32 -28.83
N PHE A 109 3.76 13.93 -28.34
CA PHE A 109 3.67 14.91 -27.27
C PHE A 109 4.57 16.11 -27.53
N ASP A 110 4.12 17.29 -27.09
CA ASP A 110 4.89 18.53 -27.17
C ASP A 110 5.79 18.62 -25.94
N ALA A 111 7.06 18.26 -26.12
CA ALA A 111 8.05 18.22 -25.04
C ALA A 111 8.27 19.59 -24.41
N ASP A 112 8.30 20.66 -25.21
CA ASP A 112 8.51 22.02 -24.73
C ASP A 112 7.32 22.48 -23.88
N TYR A 113 6.09 22.20 -24.35
CA TYR A 113 4.89 22.53 -23.61
C TYR A 113 4.83 21.78 -22.28
N ILE A 114 5.09 20.47 -22.26
CA ILE A 114 5.06 19.67 -21.04
C ILE A 114 6.15 20.12 -20.07
N ALA A 115 7.38 20.35 -20.54
CA ALA A 115 8.48 20.81 -19.68
C ALA A 115 8.19 22.18 -19.02
N LEU A 116 7.39 23.04 -19.66
CA LEU A 116 7.02 24.36 -19.11
C LEU A 116 5.79 24.33 -18.19
N ASN A 117 4.93 23.32 -18.29
CA ASN A 117 3.61 23.31 -17.63
C ASN A 117 3.39 22.13 -16.68
N ALA A 118 4.26 21.12 -16.69
CA ALA A 118 4.25 19.99 -15.78
C ALA A 118 5.44 20.05 -14.83
N ARG A 119 5.42 19.20 -13.79
CA ARG A 119 6.51 19.11 -12.81
C ARG A 119 7.80 18.60 -13.45
N SER A 120 7.69 17.70 -14.40
CA SER A 120 8.81 17.10 -15.11
C SER A 120 8.37 16.45 -16.42
N LEU A 121 9.28 16.33 -17.38
CA LEU A 121 9.09 15.62 -18.65
C LEU A 121 9.52 14.13 -18.58
N LEU A 122 10.12 13.72 -17.46
CA LEU A 122 10.54 12.34 -17.23
C LEU A 122 9.43 11.33 -17.58
N THR A 123 9.74 10.43 -18.50
CA THR A 123 8.79 9.44 -19.03
C THR A 123 9.12 8.07 -18.47
N LEU A 124 8.12 7.41 -17.90
CA LEU A 124 8.28 6.13 -17.22
C LEU A 124 7.78 4.99 -18.10
N MET A 125 8.44 3.83 -17.99
CA MET A 125 7.99 2.55 -18.52
C MET A 125 8.03 1.53 -17.39
N LEU A 126 6.86 1.04 -16.98
CA LEU A 126 6.67 0.19 -15.81
C LEU A 126 6.05 -1.15 -16.23
N VAL A 127 6.58 -2.24 -15.73
CA VAL A 127 5.98 -3.57 -15.77
C VAL A 127 5.08 -3.68 -14.54
N VAL A 128 3.77 -3.63 -14.75
CA VAL A 128 2.78 -3.56 -13.67
C VAL A 128 2.19 -4.94 -13.31
N SER A 129 2.40 -5.92 -14.17
CA SER A 129 2.03 -7.33 -13.94
C SER A 129 3.00 -8.08 -13.01
N GLY A 130 4.15 -7.48 -12.69
CA GLY A 130 5.06 -7.95 -11.65
C GLY A 130 6.09 -9.00 -12.09
N GLU A 131 6.25 -9.27 -13.38
CA GLU A 131 7.26 -10.21 -13.88
C GLU A 131 8.68 -9.65 -13.68
N PRO A 132 9.62 -10.49 -13.20
CA PRO A 132 11.00 -10.08 -13.10
C PRO A 132 11.61 -9.88 -14.49
N PHE A 133 12.37 -8.81 -14.65
CA PHE A 133 13.12 -8.52 -15.86
C PHE A 133 14.61 -8.43 -15.60
N THR A 134 15.39 -8.66 -16.65
CA THR A 134 16.83 -8.38 -16.66
C THR A 134 17.14 -7.25 -17.62
N TRP A 135 18.12 -6.43 -17.24
CA TRP A 135 18.60 -5.34 -18.09
C TRP A 135 19.46 -5.88 -19.23
N LEU A 136 19.14 -5.48 -20.46
CA LEU A 136 19.93 -5.77 -21.66
C LEU A 136 20.97 -4.68 -21.94
N VAL A 137 20.86 -3.54 -21.26
CA VAL A 137 21.73 -2.37 -21.36
C VAL A 137 22.11 -1.88 -19.96
N PRO A 138 23.15 -1.05 -19.80
CA PRO A 138 23.41 -0.40 -18.52
C PRO A 138 22.19 0.40 -18.02
N GLU A 139 21.90 0.36 -16.72
CA GLU A 139 20.75 1.02 -16.07
C GLU A 139 20.75 2.56 -16.17
N THR A 140 21.85 3.13 -16.68
CA THR A 140 22.01 4.56 -16.94
C THR A 140 22.71 4.78 -18.27
N GLY A 141 22.34 5.84 -18.97
CA GLY A 141 23.01 6.22 -20.22
C GLY A 141 22.04 6.65 -21.30
N ARG A 142 22.55 6.86 -22.52
CA ARG A 142 21.71 7.22 -23.67
C ARG A 142 21.10 5.97 -24.30
N VAL A 143 19.83 6.05 -24.64
CA VAL A 143 19.05 5.01 -25.33
C VAL A 143 18.35 5.59 -26.55
N GLU A 144 18.27 4.81 -27.62
CA GLU A 144 17.50 5.14 -28.81
C GLU A 144 16.16 4.41 -28.82
N GLY A 145 15.09 5.06 -29.26
CA GLY A 145 13.77 4.46 -29.38
C GLY A 145 13.79 3.19 -30.23
N GLY A 146 13.13 2.14 -29.75
CA GLY A 146 13.14 0.81 -30.37
C GLY A 146 14.33 -0.08 -30.00
N GLN A 147 15.33 0.42 -29.25
CA GLN A 147 16.41 -0.40 -28.73
C GLN A 147 15.88 -1.37 -27.64
N PRO A 148 16.25 -2.67 -27.64
CA PRO A 148 15.90 -3.57 -26.54
C PRO A 148 16.51 -3.09 -25.22
N LEU A 149 15.67 -2.89 -24.20
CA LEU A 149 16.11 -2.42 -22.86
C LEU A 149 16.02 -3.52 -21.82
N LEU A 150 14.87 -4.19 -21.77
CA LEU A 150 14.58 -5.20 -20.75
C LEU A 150 14.29 -6.52 -21.43
N SER A 151 14.74 -7.61 -20.82
CA SER A 151 14.32 -8.95 -21.15
C SER A 151 13.47 -9.48 -20.02
N LEU A 152 12.20 -9.71 -20.30
CA LEU A 152 11.31 -10.46 -19.44
C LEU A 152 11.61 -11.93 -19.66
N HIS A 153 11.94 -12.61 -18.57
CA HIS A 153 11.93 -14.06 -18.62
C HIS A 153 10.45 -14.45 -18.62
N PRO A 154 9.95 -15.17 -19.64
CA PRO A 154 8.66 -15.80 -19.48
C PRO A 154 8.78 -16.61 -18.20
N VAL A 155 7.88 -16.35 -17.27
CA VAL A 155 7.57 -17.32 -16.25
C VAL A 155 7.03 -18.49 -17.05
N GLU A 156 7.91 -19.40 -17.49
CA GLU A 156 7.48 -20.77 -17.71
C GLU A 156 6.65 -21.09 -16.48
N GLN A 157 5.45 -21.63 -16.69
CA GLN A 157 4.72 -22.28 -15.62
C GLN A 157 5.63 -23.36 -15.02
N ILE A 158 6.42 -22.94 -14.05
CA ILE A 158 7.38 -23.64 -13.21
C ILE A 158 7.14 -22.97 -11.86
N SER A 159 6.20 -23.45 -11.05
CA SER A 159 6.32 -24.66 -10.23
C SER A 159 7.59 -24.62 -9.38
N ASP A 160 7.40 -24.29 -8.10
CA ASP A 160 8.20 -24.66 -6.93
C ASP A 160 9.71 -24.41 -6.90
N GLU A 161 10.15 -23.64 -5.90
CA GLU A 161 11.03 -24.15 -4.85
C GLU A 161 10.72 -23.47 -3.49
N PRO A 162 10.89 -24.19 -2.38
CA PRO A 162 9.93 -25.12 -1.81
C PRO A 162 8.98 -24.39 -0.83
N VAL A 163 7.73 -24.24 -1.22
CA VAL A 163 6.62 -24.18 -0.25
C VAL A 163 6.26 -25.64 0.05
N PRO A 164 6.00 -26.04 1.31
CA PRO A 164 5.65 -27.43 1.61
C PRO A 164 4.45 -27.84 0.74
N GLU A 165 4.49 -29.04 0.14
CA GLU A 165 3.44 -29.61 -0.72
C GLU A 165 2.02 -29.24 -0.25
N GLU A 166 1.32 -28.38 -0.99
CA GLU A 166 -0.02 -27.91 -0.61
C GLU A 166 -0.96 -27.64 -1.82
N GLY A 167 -1.23 -28.68 -2.63
CA GLY A 167 -2.50 -28.88 -3.38
C GLY A 167 -2.92 -27.89 -4.49
N GLU A 168 -3.82 -28.33 -5.38
CA GLU A 168 -4.55 -27.42 -6.30
C GLU A 168 -5.34 -26.39 -5.47
N ALA A 169 -5.15 -25.08 -5.74
CA ALA A 169 -5.88 -24.03 -5.04
C ALA A 169 -7.38 -24.11 -5.34
N LEU A 170 -8.18 -24.29 -4.30
CA LEU A 170 -9.64 -24.39 -4.38
C LEU A 170 -10.25 -22.98 -4.31
N PHE A 171 -11.44 -22.80 -4.90
CA PHE A 171 -12.17 -21.53 -4.92
C PHE A 171 -13.56 -21.67 -4.30
N SER A 172 -13.97 -20.67 -3.53
CA SER A 172 -15.33 -20.54 -3.02
C SER A 172 -16.31 -20.15 -4.13
N LYS A 173 -17.61 -20.32 -3.84
CA LYS A 173 -18.64 -19.62 -4.61
C LYS A 173 -18.49 -18.10 -4.42
N PRO A 174 -18.82 -17.27 -5.42
CA PRO A 174 -18.88 -15.82 -5.24
C PRO A 174 -19.89 -15.44 -4.14
N VAL A 175 -19.48 -14.56 -3.23
CA VAL A 175 -20.28 -14.04 -2.11
C VAL A 175 -20.49 -12.54 -2.30
N THR A 176 -21.73 -12.09 -2.18
CA THR A 176 -22.06 -10.66 -2.18
C THR A 176 -21.95 -10.11 -0.76
N LEU A 177 -21.16 -9.07 -0.56
CA LEU A 177 -20.95 -8.47 0.75
C LEU A 177 -22.19 -7.71 1.23
N ALA A 178 -22.68 -8.08 2.42
CA ALA A 178 -23.82 -7.42 3.07
C ALA A 178 -23.38 -6.28 4.01
N ASN A 179 -22.08 -6.13 4.27
CA ASN A 179 -21.55 -5.09 5.15
C ASN A 179 -21.73 -3.70 4.52
N PRO A 180 -22.36 -2.73 5.22
CA PRO A 180 -22.64 -1.40 4.67
C PRO A 180 -21.40 -0.64 4.20
N ASN A 181 -20.26 -0.87 4.86
CA ASN A 181 -18.97 -0.27 4.52
C ASN A 181 -17.96 -1.32 3.99
N GLY A 182 -18.44 -2.45 3.47
CA GLY A 182 -17.60 -3.59 3.04
C GLY A 182 -16.79 -4.23 4.18
N LEU A 183 -15.69 -4.90 3.84
CA LEU A 183 -14.73 -5.43 4.82
C LEU A 183 -13.81 -4.31 5.30
N HIS A 184 -14.37 -3.38 6.08
CA HIS A 184 -13.62 -2.39 6.84
C HIS A 184 -13.03 -2.99 8.12
N ALA A 185 -12.26 -2.19 8.85
CA ALA A 185 -11.50 -2.54 10.05
C ALA A 185 -12.01 -3.76 10.84
N ARG A 186 -13.26 -3.73 11.34
CA ARG A 186 -13.80 -4.78 12.21
C ARG A 186 -14.15 -6.09 11.47
N PRO A 187 -14.99 -6.10 10.42
CA PRO A 187 -15.25 -7.32 9.66
C PRO A 187 -13.99 -7.88 8.97
N ALA A 188 -13.05 -7.01 8.53
CA ALA A 188 -11.76 -7.43 7.98
C ALA A 188 -10.87 -8.11 9.05
N ALA A 189 -10.82 -7.58 10.27
CA ALA A 189 -10.10 -8.18 11.39
C ALA A 189 -10.63 -9.58 11.73
N VAL A 190 -11.95 -9.71 11.86
CA VAL A 190 -12.60 -10.99 12.14
C VAL A 190 -12.31 -12.00 11.02
N PHE A 191 -12.37 -11.56 9.76
CA PHE A 191 -12.05 -12.40 8.61
C PHE A 191 -10.57 -12.81 8.58
N ALA A 192 -9.65 -11.88 8.81
CA ALA A 192 -8.21 -12.14 8.85
C ALA A 192 -7.83 -13.08 9.99
N GLN A 193 -8.42 -12.90 11.17
CA GLN A 193 -8.18 -13.75 12.32
C GLN A 193 -8.68 -15.18 12.09
N ALA A 194 -9.83 -15.34 11.44
CA ALA A 194 -10.33 -16.65 11.04
C ALA A 194 -9.39 -17.31 10.01
N ALA A 195 -8.91 -16.54 9.03
CA ALA A 195 -7.99 -17.05 8.00
C ALA A 195 -6.61 -17.46 8.58
N LYS A 196 -6.11 -16.76 9.60
CA LYS A 196 -4.87 -17.12 10.33
C LYS A 196 -4.98 -18.46 11.08
N GLY A 197 -6.19 -18.92 11.38
CA GLY A 197 -6.44 -20.22 12.02
C GLY A 197 -6.12 -21.43 11.13
N PHE A 198 -5.95 -21.20 9.83
CA PHE A 198 -5.66 -22.24 8.84
C PHE A 198 -4.18 -22.22 8.41
N SER A 199 -3.63 -23.40 8.14
CA SER A 199 -2.29 -23.55 7.59
C SER A 199 -2.24 -23.11 6.12
N ALA A 200 -3.31 -23.40 5.37
CA ALA A 200 -3.45 -23.07 3.96
C ALA A 200 -3.10 -21.61 3.65
N SER A 201 -2.50 -21.39 2.48
CA SER A 201 -2.44 -20.07 1.87
C SER A 201 -3.86 -19.64 1.48
N VAL A 202 -4.30 -18.45 1.89
CA VAL A 202 -5.67 -17.98 1.64
C VAL A 202 -5.65 -16.57 1.06
N TYR A 203 -6.43 -16.35 0.00
CA TYR A 203 -6.58 -15.05 -0.65
C TYR A 203 -8.06 -14.68 -0.81
N LEU A 204 -8.34 -13.38 -0.68
CA LEU A 204 -9.63 -12.77 -0.97
C LEU A 204 -9.52 -12.03 -2.31
N HIS A 205 -10.47 -12.29 -3.21
CA HIS A 205 -10.51 -11.72 -4.56
C HIS A 205 -11.69 -10.78 -4.70
N LYS A 206 -11.46 -9.61 -5.29
CA LYS A 206 -12.47 -8.65 -5.74
C LYS A 206 -12.14 -8.28 -7.18
N GLN A 207 -12.96 -8.72 -8.13
CA GLN A 207 -12.72 -8.52 -9.56
C GLN A 207 -11.33 -9.04 -10.01
N GLN A 208 -10.40 -8.17 -10.41
CA GLN A 208 -9.02 -8.51 -10.78
C GLN A 208 -8.01 -8.33 -9.64
N GLU A 209 -8.44 -7.74 -8.52
CA GLU A 209 -7.60 -7.50 -7.36
C GLU A 209 -7.68 -8.67 -6.38
N ARG A 210 -6.56 -8.99 -5.72
CA ARG A 210 -6.50 -10.00 -4.68
C ARG A 210 -5.72 -9.49 -3.48
N ALA A 211 -6.12 -9.93 -2.29
CA ALA A 211 -5.43 -9.66 -1.05
C ALA A 211 -5.15 -10.95 -0.29
N ASN A 212 -4.04 -10.98 0.44
CA ASN A 212 -3.78 -12.03 1.41
C ASN A 212 -4.89 -11.99 2.48
N ALA A 213 -5.68 -13.05 2.57
CA ALA A 213 -6.81 -13.12 3.49
C ALA A 213 -6.37 -13.18 4.97
N LYS A 214 -5.08 -13.43 5.25
CA LYS A 214 -4.50 -13.37 6.59
C LYS A 214 -3.98 -11.98 6.95
N SER A 215 -3.95 -11.03 6.01
CA SER A 215 -3.51 -9.65 6.24
C SER A 215 -4.71 -8.71 6.31
N LEU A 216 -4.87 -8.05 7.45
CA LEU A 216 -5.86 -7.01 7.66
C LEU A 216 -5.62 -5.85 6.71
N VAL A 217 -4.35 -5.45 6.57
CA VAL A 217 -3.94 -4.34 5.69
C VAL A 217 -4.30 -4.63 4.24
N ALA A 218 -3.96 -5.84 3.75
CA ALA A 218 -4.24 -6.23 2.37
C ALA A 218 -5.74 -6.29 2.08
N ILE A 219 -6.54 -6.85 3.00
CA ILE A 219 -8.01 -6.91 2.84
C ILE A 219 -8.61 -5.51 2.75
N MET A 220 -8.16 -4.58 3.60
CA MET A 220 -8.65 -3.21 3.61
C MET A 220 -8.22 -2.44 2.36
N ALA A 221 -7.04 -2.75 1.80
CA ALA A 221 -6.54 -2.16 0.56
C ALA A 221 -7.40 -2.52 -0.68
N LEU A 222 -8.18 -3.61 -0.65
CA LEU A 222 -9.14 -3.94 -1.72
C LEU A 222 -10.33 -2.98 -1.81
N GLN A 223 -10.50 -2.10 -0.82
CA GLN A 223 -11.60 -1.13 -0.76
C GLN A 223 -12.96 -1.77 -1.07
N THR A 224 -13.26 -2.91 -0.43
CA THR A 224 -14.55 -3.56 -0.62
C THR A 224 -15.67 -2.66 -0.09
N ALA A 225 -16.82 -2.70 -0.77
CA ALA A 225 -18.00 -1.92 -0.44
C ALA A 225 -19.25 -2.82 -0.34
N PHE A 226 -20.35 -2.24 0.14
CA PHE A 226 -21.65 -2.92 0.15
C PHE A 226 -22.04 -3.37 -1.27
N GLY A 227 -22.42 -4.64 -1.41
CA GLY A 227 -22.83 -5.22 -2.69
C GLY A 227 -21.69 -5.70 -3.59
N ASP A 228 -20.42 -5.52 -3.20
CA ASP A 228 -19.29 -6.09 -3.94
C ASP A 228 -19.34 -7.62 -3.92
N ILE A 229 -18.92 -8.24 -5.03
CA ILE A 229 -18.80 -9.69 -5.17
C ILE A 229 -17.36 -10.08 -4.90
N VAL A 230 -17.16 -10.92 -3.88
CA VAL A 230 -15.84 -11.43 -3.49
C VAL A 230 -15.77 -12.96 -3.57
N GLN A 231 -14.57 -13.49 -3.77
CA GLN A 231 -14.28 -14.93 -3.73
C GLN A 231 -13.09 -15.23 -2.83
N VAL A 232 -13.13 -16.36 -2.14
CA VAL A 232 -12.01 -16.87 -1.33
C VAL A 232 -11.33 -17.99 -2.09
N SER A 233 -10.01 -17.94 -2.20
CA SER A 233 -9.22 -19.07 -2.68
C SER A 233 -8.30 -19.58 -1.58
N ALA A 234 -8.13 -20.89 -1.47
CA ALA A 234 -7.19 -21.49 -0.52
C ALA A 234 -6.40 -22.64 -1.16
N ALA A 235 -5.12 -22.76 -0.83
CA ALA A 235 -4.25 -23.89 -1.20
C ALA A 235 -3.53 -24.38 0.06
N GLY A 236 -3.69 -25.67 0.38
CA GLY A 236 -3.23 -26.27 1.63
C GLY A 236 -4.02 -27.47 2.14
N PRO A 237 -3.54 -28.14 3.20
CA PRO A 237 -4.11 -29.36 3.75
C PRO A 237 -5.52 -29.14 4.29
N ASP A 238 -5.83 -27.91 4.69
CA ASP A 238 -7.11 -27.45 5.23
C ASP A 238 -7.83 -26.46 4.29
N ALA A 239 -7.48 -26.44 2.98
CA ALA A 239 -8.06 -25.51 2.00
C ALA A 239 -9.58 -25.61 1.87
N GLU A 240 -10.14 -26.83 1.84
CA GLU A 240 -11.60 -27.05 1.78
C GLU A 240 -12.31 -26.48 3.01
N GLU A 241 -11.75 -26.73 4.20
CA GLU A 241 -12.30 -26.25 5.47
C GLU A 241 -12.19 -24.74 5.60
N ALA A 242 -11.06 -24.17 5.17
CA ALA A 242 -10.82 -22.74 5.12
C ALA A 242 -11.85 -22.03 4.22
N ILE A 243 -12.07 -22.54 3.00
CA ILE A 243 -13.04 -21.97 2.06
C ILE A 243 -14.46 -22.01 2.61
N SER A 244 -14.86 -23.16 3.18
CA SER A 244 -16.19 -23.33 3.74
C SER A 244 -16.44 -22.35 4.91
N THR A 245 -15.49 -22.30 5.84
CA THR A 245 -15.58 -21.46 7.05
C THR A 245 -15.56 -19.98 6.70
N LEU A 246 -14.61 -19.55 5.86
CA LEU A 246 -14.46 -18.15 5.47
C LEU A 246 -15.62 -17.67 4.57
N GLY A 247 -16.12 -18.51 3.67
CA GLY A 247 -17.31 -18.21 2.87
C GLY A 247 -18.57 -18.03 3.73
N ALA A 248 -18.75 -18.87 4.74
CA ALA A 248 -19.84 -18.72 5.71
C ALA A 248 -19.71 -17.43 6.53
N LEU A 249 -18.48 -17.08 6.94
CA LEU A 249 -18.20 -15.86 7.70
C LEU A 249 -18.50 -14.58 6.92
N LEU A 250 -18.15 -14.54 5.63
CA LEU A 250 -18.50 -13.44 4.72
C LEU A 250 -20.02 -13.30 4.56
N THR A 251 -20.73 -14.42 4.42
CA THR A 251 -22.20 -14.44 4.31
C THR A 251 -22.85 -13.96 5.61
N ALA A 252 -22.25 -14.26 6.76
CA ALA A 252 -22.70 -13.81 8.08
C ALA A 252 -22.29 -12.36 8.42
N GLY A 253 -21.62 -11.64 7.52
CA GLY A 253 -21.22 -10.24 7.72
C GLY A 253 -20.05 -10.04 8.68
N CYS A 254 -19.26 -11.10 8.94
CA CYS A 254 -18.04 -11.05 9.76
C CYS A 254 -18.23 -10.39 11.15
N GLY A 255 -19.38 -10.62 11.79
CA GLY A 255 -19.66 -10.14 13.15
C GLY A 255 -20.26 -8.73 13.26
N GLU A 256 -20.67 -8.10 12.15
CA GLU A 256 -21.31 -6.79 12.14
C GLU A 256 -22.85 -6.89 12.04
N THR A 257 -23.58 -6.14 12.88
CA THR A 257 -25.02 -5.95 12.72
C THR A 257 -25.28 -4.96 11.58
N VAL A 258 -25.86 -5.47 10.49
CA VAL A 258 -26.11 -4.71 9.25
C VAL A 258 -27.17 -3.63 9.48
N VAL A 259 -26.74 -2.42 9.81
CA VAL A 259 -27.58 -1.21 9.82
C VAL A 259 -26.81 -0.06 9.16
N ALA A 260 -27.50 0.69 8.30
CA ALA A 260 -26.94 1.76 7.49
C ALA A 260 -26.33 2.91 8.32
N PRO A 261 -25.19 3.50 7.91
CA PRO A 261 -24.58 4.63 8.60
C PRO A 261 -25.34 5.94 8.33
N ALA A 262 -25.42 6.78 9.37
CA ALA A 262 -25.98 8.13 9.29
C ALA A 262 -24.92 9.14 8.78
N PRO A 263 -25.33 10.24 8.12
CA PRO A 263 -24.40 11.22 7.55
C PRO A 263 -23.74 12.08 8.62
N VAL A 264 -22.44 12.37 8.46
CA VAL A 264 -21.69 13.31 9.29
C VAL A 264 -21.79 14.71 8.69
N GLU A 265 -22.20 15.68 9.51
CA GLU A 265 -22.48 17.06 9.12
C GLU A 265 -21.20 17.93 9.15
N ALA A 266 -21.02 18.78 8.14
CA ALA A 266 -19.84 19.65 7.99
C ALA A 266 -19.96 20.95 8.80
N LEU A 267 -18.87 21.39 9.44
CA LEU A 267 -18.79 22.61 10.26
C LEU A 267 -18.23 23.82 9.48
N GLU A 268 -18.76 25.00 9.79
CA GLU A 268 -18.35 26.32 9.27
C GLU A 268 -17.03 26.86 9.90
N PRO A 269 -16.36 27.85 9.28
CA PRO A 269 -14.99 28.25 9.64
C PRO A 269 -14.88 28.94 11.00
N SER A 270 -13.78 28.67 11.69
CA SER A 270 -13.38 29.28 12.97
C SER A 270 -12.76 30.67 12.79
N SER A 271 -12.74 31.46 13.88
CA SER A 271 -12.10 32.79 13.92
C SER A 271 -10.90 32.75 14.87
N LEU A 272 -9.92 33.64 14.66
CA LEU A 272 -8.60 33.65 15.35
C LEU A 272 -8.61 33.69 16.89
N LYS A 273 -9.76 33.90 17.55
CA LYS A 273 -9.89 33.90 19.02
C LYS A 273 -10.74 32.75 19.58
N VAL A 274 -11.42 32.01 18.72
CA VAL A 274 -12.32 30.92 19.12
C VAL A 274 -12.09 29.74 18.18
N LEU A 275 -11.39 28.73 18.69
CA LEU A 275 -11.26 27.45 18.03
C LEU A 275 -12.58 26.69 18.19
N ARG A 276 -13.16 26.27 17.07
CA ARG A 276 -14.34 25.42 17.02
C ARG A 276 -13.90 24.04 16.51
N GLY A 277 -14.43 22.99 17.12
CA GLY A 277 -14.16 21.61 16.76
C GLY A 277 -15.36 20.71 17.08
N VAL A 278 -15.19 19.42 16.91
CA VAL A 278 -16.19 18.42 17.25
C VAL A 278 -16.11 18.12 18.75
N CYS A 279 -17.25 18.15 19.45
CA CYS A 279 -17.31 17.87 20.88
C CYS A 279 -17.17 16.36 21.13
N ALA A 280 -15.98 15.91 21.53
CA ALA A 280 -15.74 14.51 21.88
C ALA A 280 -16.30 14.12 23.26
N SER A 281 -16.23 15.02 24.24
CA SER A 281 -16.77 14.83 25.59
C SER A 281 -17.34 16.15 26.11
N SER A 282 -18.50 16.10 26.77
CA SER A 282 -19.17 17.29 27.29
C SER A 282 -18.53 17.76 28.60
N GLY A 283 -18.27 19.06 28.70
CA GLY A 283 -17.66 19.65 29.90
C GLY A 283 -17.12 21.06 29.66
N SER A 284 -16.62 21.70 30.71
CA SER A 284 -15.89 22.96 30.64
C SER A 284 -14.66 22.89 31.53
N ALA A 285 -13.50 23.17 30.95
CA ALA A 285 -12.21 23.15 31.64
C ALA A 285 -11.55 24.54 31.57
N PHE A 286 -10.85 24.90 32.65
CA PHE A 286 -10.01 26.10 32.73
C PHE A 286 -8.64 25.67 33.24
N GLY A 287 -7.57 26.08 32.55
CA GLY A 287 -6.27 25.50 32.79
C GLY A 287 -5.13 26.07 31.95
N GLN A 288 -3.91 25.62 32.25
CA GLN A 288 -2.72 25.95 31.49
C GLN A 288 -2.64 25.11 30.22
N VAL A 289 -2.45 25.74 29.06
CA VAL A 289 -2.28 25.01 27.80
C VAL A 289 -0.89 24.37 27.77
N VAL A 290 -0.85 23.05 27.59
CA VAL A 290 0.38 22.27 27.41
C VAL A 290 0.33 21.61 26.05
N GLN A 291 1.32 21.93 25.19
CA GLN A 291 1.43 21.32 23.88
C GLN A 291 2.28 20.06 23.94
N ILE A 292 1.67 18.93 23.56
CA ILE A 292 2.38 17.68 23.34
C ILE A 292 2.92 17.73 21.91
N VAL A 293 4.24 17.72 21.78
CA VAL A 293 4.92 17.63 20.49
C VAL A 293 5.55 16.25 20.41
N GLU A 294 5.24 15.54 19.34
CA GLU A 294 5.81 14.23 19.07
C GLU A 294 7.32 14.37 18.80
N GLN A 295 8.14 13.57 19.50
CA GLN A 295 9.58 13.63 19.32
C GLN A 295 9.98 13.02 17.98
N THR A 296 10.68 13.77 17.14
CA THR A 296 11.25 13.22 15.90
C THR A 296 12.41 12.29 16.25
N LEU A 297 12.18 10.98 16.13
CA LEU A 297 13.18 9.95 16.38
C LEU A 297 14.21 9.92 15.24
N LYS A 298 15.49 10.03 15.59
CA LYS A 298 16.58 9.89 14.61
C LYS A 298 16.88 8.42 14.39
N VAL A 299 16.78 8.00 13.14
CA VAL A 299 16.95 6.61 12.72
C VAL A 299 18.18 6.51 11.81
N SER A 300 19.08 5.56 12.10
CA SER A 300 20.16 5.21 11.19
C SER A 300 19.59 4.44 10.00
N GLU A 301 19.89 4.85 8.78
CA GLU A 301 19.45 4.14 7.58
C GLU A 301 20.20 2.82 7.35
N PRO A 302 21.55 2.78 7.36
CA PRO A 302 22.27 1.52 7.21
C PRO A 302 22.13 0.66 8.47
N GLY A 303 21.85 -0.63 8.27
CA GLY A 303 21.87 -1.65 9.32
C GLY A 303 23.25 -2.28 9.51
N ILE A 304 23.43 -2.99 10.62
CA ILE A 304 24.68 -3.69 10.95
C ILE A 304 24.69 -5.18 10.53
N GLY A 305 23.63 -5.63 9.85
CA GLY A 305 23.51 -6.96 9.25
C GLY A 305 22.08 -7.50 9.33
N ALA A 306 21.58 -8.09 8.23
CA ALA A 306 20.17 -8.46 8.12
C ALA A 306 19.67 -9.37 9.25
N GLN A 307 20.46 -10.34 9.70
CA GLN A 307 20.05 -11.22 10.80
C GLN A 307 19.91 -10.48 12.14
N VAL A 308 20.88 -9.60 12.47
CA VAL A 308 20.85 -8.81 13.70
C VAL A 308 19.66 -7.85 13.69
N GLU A 309 19.39 -7.21 12.56
CA GLU A 309 18.26 -6.29 12.43
C GLU A 309 16.91 -7.02 12.51
N ARG A 310 16.79 -8.24 11.95
CA ARG A 310 15.59 -9.08 12.13
C ARG A 310 15.38 -9.45 13.60
N GLU A 311 16.44 -9.83 14.31
CA GLU A 311 16.38 -10.14 15.74
C GLU A 311 15.94 -8.91 16.54
N HIS A 312 16.52 -7.74 16.28
CA HIS A 312 16.09 -6.48 16.91
C HIS A 312 14.62 -6.14 16.65
N LEU A 313 14.16 -6.26 15.40
CA LEU A 313 12.76 -6.00 15.05
C LEU A 313 11.83 -6.98 15.77
N SER A 314 12.12 -8.27 15.72
CA SER A 314 11.30 -9.32 16.36
C SER A 314 11.23 -9.16 17.87
N GLN A 315 12.33 -8.78 18.53
CA GLN A 315 12.34 -8.48 19.96
C GLN A 315 11.44 -7.28 20.28
N ALA A 316 11.59 -6.17 19.52
CA ALA A 316 10.77 -4.97 19.73
C ALA A 316 9.27 -5.23 19.50
N LEU A 317 8.92 -6.05 18.50
CA LEU A 317 7.53 -6.48 18.25
C LEU A 317 6.97 -7.33 19.38
N ALA A 318 7.78 -8.24 19.94
CA ALA A 318 7.37 -9.06 21.08
C ALA A 318 7.13 -8.21 22.34
N GLU A 319 8.02 -7.27 22.62
CA GLU A 319 7.89 -6.33 23.73
C GLU A 319 6.67 -5.41 23.56
N ALA A 320 6.43 -4.88 22.35
CA ALA A 320 5.25 -4.07 22.04
C ALA A 320 3.94 -4.86 22.22
N ASN A 321 3.89 -6.11 21.74
CA ASN A 321 2.72 -6.98 21.90
C ASN A 321 2.40 -7.27 23.36
N LEU A 322 3.42 -7.51 24.19
CA LEU A 322 3.26 -7.71 25.63
C LEU A 322 2.72 -6.45 26.32
N ALA A 323 3.23 -5.27 25.96
CA ALA A 323 2.74 -4.00 26.49
C ALA A 323 1.27 -3.74 26.10
N LEU A 324 0.89 -3.98 24.84
CA LEU A 324 -0.49 -3.87 24.39
C LEU A 324 -1.42 -4.88 25.09
N GLN A 325 -0.93 -6.09 25.35
CA GLN A 325 -1.68 -7.08 26.11
C GLN A 325 -1.96 -6.60 27.54
N GLN A 326 -0.96 -6.02 28.22
CA GLN A 326 -1.14 -5.46 29.57
C GLN A 326 -2.16 -4.32 29.58
N LEU A 327 -2.10 -3.41 28.59
CA LEU A 327 -3.07 -2.32 28.44
C LEU A 327 -4.49 -2.84 28.20
N ARG A 328 -4.63 -3.88 27.36
CA ARG A 328 -5.91 -4.54 27.11
C ARG A 328 -6.48 -5.18 28.37
N ASP A 329 -5.65 -5.87 29.15
CA ASP A 329 -6.07 -6.56 30.37
C ASP A 329 -6.40 -5.57 31.51
N GLN A 330 -5.86 -4.35 31.47
CA GLN A 330 -6.15 -3.24 32.39
C GLN A 330 -7.31 -2.34 31.93
N ALA A 331 -7.80 -2.51 30.71
CA ALA A 331 -8.84 -1.65 30.15
C ALA A 331 -10.16 -1.79 30.94
N THR A 332 -10.76 -0.65 31.28
CA THR A 332 -11.98 -0.60 32.10
C THR A 332 -13.28 -0.90 31.33
N GLY A 333 -13.22 -1.09 30.02
CA GLY A 333 -14.39 -1.41 29.19
C GLY A 333 -14.08 -2.08 27.86
N ASP A 334 -15.07 -2.81 27.33
CA ASP A 334 -14.96 -3.64 26.11
C ASP A 334 -14.49 -2.84 24.89
N ALA A 335 -14.92 -1.57 24.76
CA ALA A 335 -14.52 -0.72 23.64
C ALA A 335 -13.01 -0.38 23.65
N GLN A 336 -12.42 -0.15 24.84
CA GLN A 336 -10.98 0.10 24.96
C GLN A 336 -10.16 -1.17 24.72
N ALA A 337 -10.63 -2.32 25.21
CA ALA A 337 -9.97 -3.60 24.96
C ALA A 337 -9.94 -3.96 23.47
N GLU A 338 -11.02 -3.67 22.72
CA GLU A 338 -11.07 -3.89 21.28
C GLU A 338 -10.12 -2.98 20.48
N ILE A 339 -9.85 -1.75 20.96
CA ILE A 339 -8.83 -0.87 20.34
C ILE A 339 -7.43 -1.51 20.43
N PHE A 340 -7.02 -1.92 21.63
CA PHE A 340 -5.69 -2.52 21.83
C PHE A 340 -5.56 -3.88 21.12
N LYS A 341 -6.65 -4.63 21.02
CA LYS A 341 -6.68 -5.86 20.22
C LYS A 341 -6.45 -5.55 18.73
N ALA A 342 -7.07 -4.52 18.18
CA ALA A 342 -6.85 -4.11 16.80
C ALA A 342 -5.40 -3.61 16.58
N HIS A 343 -4.79 -2.96 17.58
CA HIS A 343 -3.37 -2.60 17.53
C HIS A 343 -2.45 -3.83 17.47
N GLN A 344 -2.76 -4.90 18.22
CA GLN A 344 -2.03 -6.17 18.14
C GLN A 344 -2.19 -6.84 16.76
N GLU A 345 -3.38 -6.76 16.17
CA GLU A 345 -3.62 -7.29 14.82
C GLU A 345 -2.81 -6.55 13.75
N LEU A 346 -2.65 -5.23 13.87
CA LEU A 346 -1.79 -4.42 13.00
C LEU A 346 -0.30 -4.77 13.18
N LEU A 347 0.18 -4.98 14.41
CA LEU A 347 1.57 -5.41 14.66
C LEU A 347 1.89 -6.77 14.05
N ALA A 348 0.91 -7.67 14.05
CA ALA A 348 1.04 -9.02 13.52
C ALA A 348 0.56 -9.13 12.06
N ASP A 349 0.46 -8.01 11.34
CA ASP A 349 0.05 -8.01 9.94
C ASP A 349 1.19 -8.51 9.04
N PRO A 350 0.99 -9.61 8.27
CA PRO A 350 2.04 -10.18 7.44
C PRO A 350 2.59 -9.22 6.39
N SER A 351 1.73 -8.42 5.74
CA SER A 351 2.16 -7.50 4.70
C SER A 351 3.03 -6.37 5.24
N LEU A 352 2.75 -5.90 6.46
CA LEU A 352 3.60 -4.94 7.14
C LEU A 352 4.96 -5.54 7.51
N LEU A 353 4.98 -6.78 8.00
CA LEU A 353 6.20 -7.49 8.38
C LEU A 353 7.07 -7.83 7.16
N ASP A 354 6.46 -8.27 6.06
CA ASP A 354 7.16 -8.59 4.81
C ASP A 354 7.81 -7.33 4.20
N GLN A 355 7.12 -6.18 4.24
CA GLN A 355 7.70 -4.90 3.80
C GLN A 355 8.92 -4.51 4.64
N ALA A 356 8.84 -4.66 5.97
CA ALA A 356 9.97 -4.39 6.85
C ALA A 356 11.13 -5.38 6.59
N ASP A 357 10.85 -6.68 6.42
CA ASP A 357 11.88 -7.68 6.15
C ASP A 357 12.56 -7.47 4.79
N ALA A 358 11.81 -7.04 3.77
CA ALA A 358 12.35 -6.70 2.47
C ALA A 358 13.39 -5.56 2.57
N LEU A 359 13.10 -4.51 3.34
CA LEU A 359 14.03 -3.41 3.58
C LEU A 359 15.26 -3.86 4.40
N ILE A 360 15.08 -4.72 5.41
CA ILE A 360 16.19 -5.29 6.17
C ILE A 360 17.10 -6.14 5.27
N SER A 361 16.50 -6.92 4.38
CA SER A 361 17.21 -7.74 3.39
C SER A 361 18.05 -6.89 2.42
N GLN A 362 17.64 -5.65 2.17
CA GLN A 362 18.39 -4.65 1.40
C GLN A 362 19.49 -3.93 2.21
N GLY A 363 19.73 -4.34 3.46
CA GLY A 363 20.77 -3.78 4.33
C GLY A 363 20.35 -2.54 5.12
N LYS A 364 19.05 -2.25 5.20
CA LYS A 364 18.54 -1.17 6.07
C LYS A 364 18.47 -1.63 7.53
N SER A 365 18.53 -0.68 8.47
CA SER A 365 18.33 -0.98 9.89
C SER A 365 16.87 -1.36 10.19
N ALA A 366 16.65 -2.09 11.29
CA ALA A 366 15.32 -2.45 11.77
C ALA A 366 14.43 -1.23 11.98
N ALA A 367 14.99 -0.16 12.57
CA ALA A 367 14.27 1.09 12.81
C ALA A 367 13.89 1.80 11.49
N PHE A 368 14.76 1.78 10.48
CA PHE A 368 14.48 2.40 9.19
C PHE A 368 13.42 1.60 8.43
N ALA A 369 13.59 0.28 8.39
CA ALA A 369 12.68 -0.64 7.72
C ALA A 369 11.27 -0.58 8.31
N TRP A 370 11.16 -0.65 9.64
CA TRP A 370 9.88 -0.57 10.33
C TRP A 370 9.18 0.77 10.13
N ARG A 371 9.91 1.88 10.26
CA ARG A 371 9.35 3.22 9.98
C ARG A 371 8.87 3.32 8.53
N GLY A 372 9.67 2.86 7.56
CA GLY A 372 9.29 2.88 6.16
C GLY A 372 8.02 2.08 5.87
N ALA A 373 7.92 0.87 6.41
CA ALA A 373 6.74 0.00 6.22
C ALA A 373 5.46 0.61 6.84
N THR A 374 5.57 1.15 8.06
CA THR A 374 4.43 1.78 8.76
C THR A 374 4.00 3.09 8.12
N GLU A 375 4.94 3.95 7.72
CA GLU A 375 4.63 5.20 7.01
C GLU A 375 4.01 4.95 5.64
N ALA A 376 4.55 4.00 4.86
CA ALA A 376 4.01 3.64 3.55
C ALA A 376 2.58 3.11 3.66
N THR A 377 2.33 2.21 4.62
CA THR A 377 1.00 1.64 4.84
C THR A 377 0.01 2.68 5.38
N ALA A 378 0.44 3.59 6.27
CA ALA A 378 -0.40 4.67 6.76
C ALA A 378 -0.74 5.68 5.65
N ALA A 379 0.21 5.97 4.75
CA ALA A 379 -0.02 6.80 3.58
C ALA A 379 -1.02 6.14 2.62
N LEU A 380 -0.92 4.83 2.41
CA LEU A 380 -1.89 4.05 1.64
C LEU A 380 -3.29 4.21 2.23
N PHE A 381 -3.49 3.96 3.52
CA PHE A 381 -4.80 4.14 4.15
C PHE A 381 -5.36 5.56 4.03
N LYS A 382 -4.51 6.60 4.14
CA LYS A 382 -4.92 7.99 3.92
C LYS A 382 -5.33 8.26 2.46
N GLY A 383 -4.61 7.70 1.49
CA GLY A 383 -4.89 7.85 0.06
C GLY A 383 -6.22 7.22 -0.39
N LEU A 384 -6.69 6.19 0.31
CA LEU A 384 -7.95 5.49 0.02
C LEU A 384 -9.21 6.25 0.49
N GLY A 385 -9.07 7.38 1.21
CA GLY A 385 -10.10 8.42 1.32
C GLY A 385 -11.32 8.17 2.22
N SER A 386 -11.39 7.06 2.97
CA SER A 386 -12.50 6.79 3.91
C SER A 386 -12.18 7.22 5.34
N ALA A 387 -13.17 7.72 6.08
CA ALA A 387 -13.00 8.15 7.48
C ALA A 387 -12.52 7.00 8.39
N LEU A 388 -13.02 5.78 8.17
CA LEU A 388 -12.60 4.58 8.90
C LEU A 388 -11.14 4.17 8.59
N LEU A 389 -10.67 4.40 7.36
CA LEU A 389 -9.27 4.16 6.98
C LEU A 389 -8.33 5.23 7.54
N ALA A 390 -8.79 6.47 7.66
CA ALA A 390 -8.03 7.54 8.30
C ALA A 390 -7.78 7.27 9.79
N GLU A 391 -8.78 6.75 10.51
CA GLU A 391 -8.61 6.28 11.91
C GLU A 391 -7.57 5.16 12.00
N ARG A 392 -7.56 4.24 11.02
CA ARG A 392 -6.58 3.14 10.97
C ARG A 392 -5.17 3.58 10.61
N ALA A 393 -5.03 4.59 9.77
CA ALA A 393 -3.73 5.21 9.50
C ALA A 393 -3.13 5.81 10.77
N ALA A 394 -3.97 6.39 11.63
CA ALA A 394 -3.55 6.89 12.93
C ALA A 394 -3.19 5.78 13.92
N ASP A 395 -4.02 4.73 14.00
CA ASP A 395 -3.69 3.54 14.82
C ASP A 395 -2.35 2.93 14.39
N LEU A 396 -2.10 2.83 13.08
CA LEU A 396 -0.85 2.30 12.56
C LEU A 396 0.34 3.21 12.87
N ALA A 397 0.15 4.54 12.85
CA ALA A 397 1.18 5.48 13.26
C ALA A 397 1.54 5.33 14.76
N ASP A 398 0.53 5.20 15.65
CA ASP A 398 0.74 4.99 17.09
C ASP A 398 1.54 3.70 17.35
N VAL A 399 1.09 2.61 16.75
CA VAL A 399 1.72 1.30 16.85
C VAL A 399 3.13 1.31 16.24
N GLY A 400 3.31 2.00 15.12
CA GLY A 400 4.60 2.18 14.47
C GLY A 400 5.61 2.90 15.35
N GLN A 401 5.21 4.02 15.96
CA GLN A 401 6.05 4.78 16.89
C GLN A 401 6.43 3.99 18.13
N ARG A 402 5.49 3.20 18.69
CA ARG A 402 5.74 2.36 19.86
C ARG A 402 6.89 1.37 19.62
N VAL A 403 6.84 0.62 18.52
CA VAL A 403 7.90 -0.33 18.18
C VAL A 403 9.20 0.39 17.83
N LEU A 404 9.12 1.54 17.14
CA LEU A 404 10.29 2.33 16.79
C LEU A 404 11.07 2.81 18.03
N LYS A 405 10.36 3.24 19.08
CA LYS A 405 10.98 3.61 20.37
C LYS A 405 11.70 2.44 21.02
N LEU A 406 11.11 1.24 21.00
CA LEU A 406 11.71 0.02 21.54
C LEU A 406 13.00 -0.35 20.77
N ILE A 407 12.98 -0.30 19.44
CA ILE A 407 14.18 -0.57 18.63
C ILE A 407 15.29 0.43 18.95
N LEU A 408 14.95 1.71 19.14
CA LEU A 408 15.93 2.76 19.45
C LEU A 408 16.32 2.83 20.93
N GLY A 409 15.72 2.01 21.80
CA GLY A 409 15.94 2.07 23.25
C GLY A 409 15.49 3.38 23.88
N VAL A 410 14.55 4.10 23.25
CA VAL A 410 14.01 5.36 23.76
C VAL A 410 12.90 5.03 24.76
N GLN A 411 13.13 5.37 26.03
CA GLN A 411 12.10 5.22 27.05
C GLN A 411 11.06 6.33 26.90
N ASP A 412 9.78 5.96 27.05
CA ASP A 412 8.72 6.95 27.21
C ASP A 412 8.98 7.74 28.50
N GLN A 413 9.25 9.04 28.35
CA GLN A 413 9.24 9.94 29.49
C GLN A 413 7.78 10.15 29.89
N ALA A 414 7.46 9.83 31.15
CA ALA A 414 6.19 10.22 31.73
C ALA A 414 6.02 11.73 31.54
N ILE A 415 4.93 12.12 30.86
CA ILE A 415 4.64 13.53 30.66
C ILE A 415 4.23 14.07 32.03
N GLU A 416 5.13 14.78 32.69
CA GLU A 416 4.80 15.52 33.92
C GLU A 416 3.90 16.70 33.54
N LEU A 417 2.60 16.53 33.80
CA LEU A 417 1.60 17.55 33.53
C LEU A 417 1.33 18.36 34.80
N PRO A 418 1.45 19.70 34.75
CA PRO A 418 0.97 20.55 35.83
C PRO A 418 -0.52 20.32 36.10
N GLU A 419 -0.93 20.48 37.37
CA GLU A 419 -2.33 20.38 37.75
C GLU A 419 -3.18 21.42 36.98
N GLY A 420 -4.33 20.98 36.46
CA GLY A 420 -5.19 21.84 35.63
C GLY A 420 -4.61 22.13 34.25
N SER A 421 -3.91 21.18 33.62
CA SER A 421 -3.43 21.32 32.24
C SER A 421 -4.54 21.05 31.21
N ILE A 422 -4.56 21.84 30.14
CA ILE A 422 -5.33 21.61 28.91
C ILE A 422 -4.33 21.13 27.86
N LEU A 423 -4.46 19.87 27.45
CA LEU A 423 -3.56 19.28 26.46
C LEU A 423 -3.96 19.70 25.05
N ILE A 424 -2.97 20.15 24.27
CA ILE A 424 -3.10 20.34 22.83
C ILE A 424 -2.07 19.48 22.10
N ALA A 425 -2.51 18.75 21.08
CA ALA A 425 -1.68 17.91 20.24
C ALA A 425 -2.30 17.89 18.83
N ASP A 426 -1.49 17.62 17.81
CA ASP A 426 -2.02 17.37 16.47
C ASP A 426 -2.94 16.14 16.48
N GLN A 427 -2.58 15.13 17.29
CA GLN A 427 -3.40 13.96 17.58
C GLN A 427 -3.06 13.41 18.96
N LEU A 428 -4.08 13.00 19.72
CA LEU A 428 -3.92 12.20 20.94
C LEU A 428 -4.16 10.74 20.59
N THR A 429 -3.15 9.89 20.78
CA THR A 429 -3.30 8.46 20.51
C THR A 429 -3.97 7.74 21.69
N PRO A 430 -4.65 6.60 21.46
CA PRO A 430 -5.24 5.82 22.55
C PRO A 430 -4.23 5.50 23.66
N SER A 431 -3.00 5.16 23.27
CA SER A 431 -1.86 4.93 24.15
C SER A 431 -1.56 6.11 25.08
N GLN A 432 -1.58 7.33 24.56
CA GLN A 432 -1.34 8.55 25.34
C GLN A 432 -2.50 8.86 26.28
N THR A 433 -3.74 8.71 25.80
CA THR A 433 -4.93 8.98 26.61
C THR A 433 -5.09 7.99 27.77
N ALA A 434 -4.69 6.74 27.60
CA ALA A 434 -4.74 5.72 28.65
C ALA A 434 -3.73 5.96 29.79
N GLY A 435 -2.65 6.71 29.52
CA GLY A 435 -1.62 7.06 30.50
C GLY A 435 -1.88 8.36 31.26
N LEU A 436 -2.98 9.07 30.96
CA LEU A 436 -3.36 10.30 31.67
C LEU A 436 -4.06 9.94 32.98
N ASP A 437 -3.68 10.61 34.06
CA ASP A 437 -4.41 10.56 35.34
C ASP A 437 -5.75 11.29 35.16
N THR A 438 -6.86 10.54 35.14
CA THR A 438 -8.22 11.04 34.90
C THR A 438 -9.06 11.04 36.16
#